data_AF-A0A0B1T922-F1
#
_entry.id   AF-A0A0B1T922-F1
#
_cell.length_a   1.000
_cell.length_b   1.000
_cell.length_c   1.000
_cell.angle_alpha   90.00
_cell.angle_beta   90.00
_cell.angle_gamma   90.00
#
_symmetry.space_group_name_H-M   'P 1'
#
loop_
_entity.id
_entity.type
_entity.pdbx_description
1 polymer ?
#
loop_
_entity_poly.entity_id
_entity_poly.type
_entity_poly.pdbx_seq_one_letter_code
_entity_poly.pdbx_strand_id
1 'polypeptide(L)'
;MSVSTAIILQNSVTPTMTLTLTQLIFSKTKNFWNSIKLSLAGQRQWFWQSCTEFGMFETTNGGPGNIFGMGVPLRLIMALFFYFINMCTEVFGPKYNIDFIAKAVRETNIRYGGADGYRGTNVVITNGNNDPWTRLGKTTSYEESVVCFQITGAAHCADFAGRPPGFEIPEVEDARRIIVENIEMWLQRPNNKLANLEQTWEMPRARTVYPKSKPIKAAALPSHKAYPDWSRYKRMHLGRPPMGFVRPKPPKIKQMTQKAERNFITQPMNHFNDDDMRVFQQKYYINSAYAKTGGPIFLVIGGETPMSSAWVEGQDMFHMVLAQKFGATVFALEHRYYGDSIVGGTVEDPNPDLKYLSSLQMLHDVAHFIRTKNAEMVNTSPWITFGGSYGGSLSIWTRVLFPDLVAGAVGSSPPLEAKLDLYEFMQLVGKSLGTYKDQPRFCKHLVSKVP
;
A
#
# COMPACT_ATOMS: atom_id res chain seq x y z
N MET A 1 -14.21 34.93 -2.50
CA MET A 1 -14.61 34.22 -3.73
C MET A 1 -13.74 32.97 -3.79
N SER A 2 -14.20 31.83 -3.29
CA SER A 2 -15.02 30.86 -4.05
C SER A 2 -14.26 30.49 -5.33
N VAL A 3 -13.90 29.24 -5.59
CA VAL A 3 -14.81 28.27 -6.20
C VAL A 3 -14.38 26.84 -5.81
N SER A 4 -15.14 26.22 -4.89
CA SER A 4 -15.96 25.05 -5.21
C SER A 4 -16.86 25.24 -6.43
N THR A 5 -16.78 24.33 -7.39
CA THR A 5 -17.91 23.91 -8.25
C THR A 5 -17.71 22.41 -8.46
N ALA A 6 -18.55 21.48 -7.97
CA ALA A 6 -19.99 21.51 -7.78
C ALA A 6 -20.69 22.13 -8.98
N ILE A 7 -20.53 21.50 -10.15
CA ILE A 7 -21.40 21.73 -11.30
C ILE A 7 -22.76 21.11 -10.96
N ILE A 8 -23.64 21.92 -10.35
CA ILE A 8 -25.08 21.75 -10.48
C ILE A 8 -25.43 22.39 -11.83
N LEU A 9 -25.63 21.57 -12.86
CA LEU A 9 -26.29 22.03 -14.09
C LEU A 9 -27.77 21.68 -13.96
N GLN A 10 -28.56 22.69 -13.59
CA GLN A 10 -29.98 22.70 -13.94
C GLN A 10 -30.10 22.81 -15.47
N ASN A 11 -30.77 21.81 -16.04
CA ASN A 11 -31.53 21.79 -17.29
C ASN A 11 -31.26 22.90 -18.33
N SER A 12 -30.51 22.54 -19.37
CA SER A 12 -30.96 22.74 -20.75
C SER A 12 -30.23 21.75 -21.66
N VAL A 13 -31.01 20.80 -22.17
CA VAL A 13 -30.52 19.69 -23.00
C VAL A 13 -30.31 20.19 -24.42
N THR A 14 -29.08 20.09 -24.93
CA THR A 14 -28.83 19.89 -26.37
C THR A 14 -27.76 18.79 -26.55
N PRO A 15 -27.86 17.91 -27.56
CA PRO A 15 -27.28 16.55 -27.51
C PRO A 15 -25.80 16.44 -27.93
N THR A 16 -25.06 17.54 -28.10
CA THR A 16 -23.73 17.52 -28.76
C THR A 16 -22.55 17.93 -27.86
N MET A 17 -22.76 18.33 -26.61
CA MET A 17 -21.70 18.83 -25.70
C MET A 17 -21.26 17.88 -24.56
N THR A 18 -21.62 16.60 -24.60
CA THR A 18 -21.23 15.63 -23.55
C THR A 18 -19.89 14.92 -23.81
N LEU A 19 -19.34 15.01 -25.02
CA LEU A 19 -18.11 14.31 -25.41
C LEU A 19 -16.80 15.05 -25.06
N THR A 20 -16.86 16.35 -24.72
CA THR A 20 -15.65 17.20 -24.61
C THR A 20 -15.11 17.34 -23.19
N LEU A 21 -15.94 17.28 -22.14
CA LEU A 21 -15.48 17.42 -20.75
C LEU A 21 -14.71 16.18 -20.26
N THR A 22 -15.20 14.99 -20.60
CA THR A 22 -14.51 13.72 -20.37
C THR A 22 -13.18 13.71 -21.11
N GLN A 23 -13.14 14.04 -22.41
CA GLN A 23 -11.90 14.11 -23.18
C GLN A 23 -10.89 15.16 -22.64
N LEU A 24 -11.37 16.28 -22.07
CA LEU A 24 -10.49 17.29 -21.47
C LEU A 24 -9.91 16.84 -20.12
N ILE A 25 -10.71 16.14 -19.30
CA ILE A 25 -10.22 15.47 -18.08
C ILE A 25 -9.23 14.36 -18.49
N PHE A 26 -9.61 13.44 -19.38
CA PHE A 26 -8.75 12.35 -19.86
C PHE A 26 -7.44 12.83 -20.49
N SER A 27 -7.46 13.86 -21.35
CA SER A 27 -6.21 14.39 -21.97
C SER A 27 -5.28 15.07 -20.98
N LYS A 28 -5.81 15.81 -19.99
CA LYS A 28 -5.00 16.37 -18.90
C LYS A 28 -4.47 15.29 -17.96
N THR A 29 -5.24 14.23 -17.73
CA THR A 29 -4.82 13.10 -16.88
C THR A 29 -3.75 12.25 -17.58
N LYS A 30 -3.91 11.95 -18.87
CA LYS A 30 -2.92 11.23 -19.68
C LYS A 30 -1.61 12.01 -19.78
N ASN A 31 -1.68 13.33 -19.98
CA ASN A 31 -0.50 14.18 -19.95
C ASN A 31 0.10 14.29 -18.54
N PHE A 32 -0.71 14.34 -17.48
CA PHE A 32 -0.24 14.30 -16.10
C PHE A 32 0.51 12.99 -15.81
N TRP A 33 -0.08 11.82 -16.08
CA TRP A 33 0.56 10.51 -15.87
C TRP A 33 1.80 10.29 -16.74
N ASN A 34 1.78 10.74 -18.00
CA ASN A 34 2.96 10.71 -18.87
C ASN A 34 4.02 11.76 -18.48
N SER A 35 3.63 12.83 -17.79
CA SER A 35 4.51 13.89 -17.29
C SER A 35 4.91 13.73 -15.82
N ILE A 36 4.56 12.63 -15.14
CA ILE A 36 5.22 12.24 -13.89
C ILE A 36 6.63 11.76 -14.26
N LYS A 37 7.44 12.70 -14.75
CA LYS A 37 8.88 12.68 -14.62
C LYS A 37 9.15 12.93 -13.15
N LEU A 38 9.45 11.86 -12.43
CA LEU A 38 10.28 11.90 -11.23
C LEU A 38 9.83 12.84 -10.09
N SER A 39 8.61 12.68 -9.53
CA SER A 39 8.26 13.23 -8.18
C SER A 39 6.84 12.84 -7.74
N LEU A 40 6.60 11.55 -7.43
CA LEU A 40 5.52 11.03 -6.57
C LEU A 40 5.82 9.52 -6.41
N ALA A 41 6.79 9.22 -5.55
CA ALA A 41 7.50 7.95 -5.49
C ALA A 41 6.57 6.73 -5.27
N GLY A 42 6.25 6.01 -6.34
CA GLY A 42 5.48 4.75 -6.30
C GLY A 42 4.08 4.79 -6.90
N GLN A 43 3.52 5.95 -7.28
CA GLN A 43 2.13 6.02 -7.74
C GLN A 43 1.88 5.31 -9.08
N ARG A 44 2.82 5.41 -10.04
CA ARG A 44 2.72 4.68 -11.31
C ARG A 44 2.76 3.17 -11.07
N GLN A 45 3.64 2.74 -10.16
CA GLN A 45 3.83 1.35 -9.76
C GLN A 45 2.56 0.81 -9.07
N TRP A 46 2.02 1.55 -8.11
CA TRP A 46 0.79 1.18 -7.43
C TRP A 46 -0.38 1.10 -8.41
N PHE A 47 -0.52 2.09 -9.30
CA PHE A 47 -1.57 2.10 -10.30
C PHE A 47 -1.45 0.91 -11.27
N TRP A 48 -0.22 0.51 -11.63
CA TRP A 48 0.02 -0.72 -12.37
C TRP A 48 -0.52 -1.94 -11.62
N GLN A 49 -0.17 -2.11 -10.34
CA GLN A 49 -0.66 -3.24 -9.53
C GLN A 49 -2.18 -3.22 -9.32
N SER A 50 -2.80 -2.04 -9.19
CA SER A 50 -4.26 -1.91 -9.22
C SER A 50 -4.84 -2.43 -10.54
N CYS A 51 -4.23 -2.12 -11.69
CA CYS A 51 -4.69 -2.61 -12.98
C CYS A 51 -4.36 -4.08 -13.25
N THR A 52 -3.31 -4.65 -12.65
CA THR A 52 -2.82 -5.99 -12.98
C THR A 52 -3.01 -7.05 -11.91
N GLU A 53 -3.41 -6.68 -10.69
CA GLU A 53 -3.56 -7.61 -9.57
C GLU A 53 -4.78 -7.30 -8.70
N PHE A 54 -4.89 -6.07 -8.20
CA PHE A 54 -5.73 -5.82 -7.02
C PHE A 54 -7.09 -5.19 -7.33
N GLY A 55 -7.18 -4.41 -8.40
CA GLY A 55 -8.22 -3.38 -8.51
C GLY A 55 -8.03 -2.38 -7.37
N MET A 56 -8.91 -2.48 -6.37
CA MET A 56 -9.01 -1.60 -5.21
C MET A 56 -9.26 -0.14 -5.63
N PHE A 57 -10.07 0.06 -6.66
CA PHE A 57 -10.46 1.40 -7.07
C PHE A 57 -11.46 1.98 -6.07
N GLU A 58 -11.02 3.00 -5.34
CA GLU A 58 -11.86 3.73 -4.40
C GLU A 58 -12.93 4.51 -5.17
N THR A 59 -14.18 4.02 -5.16
CA THR A 59 -15.28 4.64 -5.91
C THR A 59 -16.36 5.23 -4.99
N THR A 60 -17.33 5.91 -5.59
CA THR A 60 -18.48 6.48 -4.89
C THR A 60 -19.78 5.73 -5.19
N ASN A 61 -19.68 4.52 -5.78
CA ASN A 61 -20.80 3.72 -6.27
C ASN A 61 -21.79 3.24 -5.19
N GLY A 62 -21.43 3.37 -3.91
CA GLY A 62 -22.19 2.88 -2.76
C GLY A 62 -23.54 3.56 -2.45
N GLY A 63 -24.15 4.22 -3.45
CA GLY A 63 -25.50 4.78 -3.38
C GLY A 63 -25.64 6.12 -2.64
N PRO A 64 -26.87 6.67 -2.54
CA PRO A 64 -27.14 8.00 -1.96
C PRO A 64 -26.96 8.06 -0.43
N GLY A 65 -26.59 6.96 0.23
CA GLY A 65 -26.25 6.94 1.66
C GLY A 65 -24.83 7.43 1.97
N ASN A 66 -24.01 7.70 0.94
CA ASN A 66 -22.67 8.23 1.10
C ASN A 66 -22.62 9.73 0.72
N ILE A 67 -21.82 10.52 1.45
CA ILE A 67 -21.67 11.96 1.17
C ILE A 67 -20.94 12.25 -0.14
N PHE A 68 -20.28 11.23 -0.71
CA PHE A 68 -19.44 11.35 -1.91
C PHE A 68 -20.17 10.98 -3.21
N GLY A 69 -21.33 10.34 -3.12
CA GLY A 69 -22.24 9.99 -4.21
C GLY A 69 -23.58 10.71 -4.13
N MET A 70 -23.91 11.34 -2.99
CA MET A 70 -25.04 12.27 -2.89
C MET A 70 -24.89 13.45 -3.85
N GLY A 71 -25.80 13.54 -4.82
CA GLY A 71 -25.87 14.63 -5.80
C GLY A 71 -25.08 14.36 -7.09
N VAL A 72 -24.45 13.20 -7.25
CA VAL A 72 -23.80 12.79 -8.49
C VAL A 72 -24.77 11.91 -9.29
N PRO A 73 -25.21 12.32 -10.51
CA PRO A 73 -26.04 11.48 -11.37
C PRO A 73 -25.45 10.07 -11.53
N LEU A 74 -26.30 9.04 -11.58
CA LEU A 74 -25.88 7.64 -11.81
C LEU A 74 -24.96 7.49 -13.03
N ARG A 75 -25.15 8.31 -14.08
CA ARG A 75 -24.28 8.36 -15.25
C ARG A 75 -22.84 8.83 -14.93
N LEU A 76 -22.67 9.77 -14.00
CA LEU A 76 -21.35 10.23 -13.55
C LEU A 76 -20.72 9.27 -12.54
N ILE A 77 -21.52 8.58 -11.72
CA ILE A 77 -21.04 7.49 -10.85
C ILE A 77 -20.46 6.35 -11.70
N MET A 78 -21.22 5.92 -12.72
CA MET A 78 -20.73 4.94 -13.70
C MET A 78 -19.50 5.47 -14.46
N ALA A 79 -19.47 6.75 -14.84
CA ALA A 79 -18.29 7.33 -15.48
C ALA A 79 -17.04 7.36 -14.57
N LEU A 80 -17.19 7.51 -13.25
CA LEU A 80 -16.10 7.45 -12.28
C LEU A 80 -15.60 6.01 -12.05
N PHE A 81 -16.48 5.02 -12.08
CA PHE A 81 -16.06 3.62 -12.07
C PHE A 81 -15.27 3.27 -13.33
N PHE A 82 -15.80 3.62 -14.51
CA PHE A 82 -15.11 3.43 -15.78
C PHE A 82 -13.87 4.30 -15.93
N TYR A 83 -13.73 5.39 -15.16
CA TYR A 83 -12.56 6.27 -15.23
C TYR A 83 -11.26 5.53 -14.91
N PHE A 84 -11.21 4.76 -13.82
CA PHE A 84 -10.01 4.00 -13.46
C PHE A 84 -9.67 2.91 -14.48
N ILE A 85 -10.69 2.18 -14.96
CA ILE A 85 -10.52 1.15 -15.98
C ILE A 85 -10.01 1.76 -17.30
N ASN A 86 -10.62 2.86 -17.75
CA ASN A 86 -10.20 3.56 -18.96
C ASN A 86 -8.78 4.10 -18.82
N MET A 87 -8.40 4.59 -17.64
CA MET A 87 -7.02 4.98 -17.37
C MET A 87 -6.05 3.80 -17.49
N CYS A 88 -6.39 2.60 -16.97
CA CYS A 88 -5.55 1.41 -17.15
C CYS A 88 -5.33 1.13 -18.65
N THR A 89 -6.39 1.18 -19.45
CA THR A 89 -6.34 0.96 -20.90
C THR A 89 -5.54 2.04 -21.63
N GLU A 90 -5.69 3.31 -21.25
CA GLU A 90 -5.01 4.44 -21.89
C GLU A 90 -3.53 4.54 -21.55
N VAL A 91 -3.16 4.20 -20.31
CA VAL A 91 -1.78 4.31 -19.80
C VAL A 91 -0.96 3.08 -20.13
N PHE A 92 -1.51 1.88 -19.94
CA PHE A 92 -0.78 0.62 -20.10
C PHE A 92 -1.10 -0.11 -21.41
N GLY A 93 -2.15 0.32 -22.13
CA GLY A 93 -2.51 -0.17 -23.45
C GLY A 93 -3.83 -0.93 -23.50
N PRO A 94 -4.34 -1.21 -24.71
CA PRO A 94 -5.71 -1.69 -24.94
C PRO A 94 -6.02 -3.06 -24.30
N LYS A 95 -4.98 -3.84 -23.96
CA LYS A 95 -5.11 -5.13 -23.28
C LYS A 95 -5.65 -4.98 -21.84
N TYR A 96 -5.34 -3.87 -21.15
CA TYR A 96 -5.69 -3.65 -19.74
C TYR A 96 -7.10 -3.04 -19.61
N ASN A 97 -8.08 -3.76 -20.15
CA ASN A 97 -9.49 -3.41 -20.13
C ASN A 97 -10.21 -4.05 -18.93
N ILE A 98 -11.53 -3.82 -18.81
CA ILE A 98 -12.33 -4.33 -17.68
C ILE A 98 -12.24 -5.85 -17.52
N ASP A 99 -12.26 -6.60 -18.63
CA ASP A 99 -12.24 -8.07 -18.59
C ASP A 99 -10.89 -8.59 -18.07
N PHE A 100 -9.80 -7.96 -18.50
CA PHE A 100 -8.47 -8.26 -17.99
C PHE A 100 -8.36 -7.98 -16.49
N ILE A 101 -8.77 -6.78 -16.06
CA ILE A 101 -8.65 -6.38 -14.65
C ILE A 101 -9.55 -7.27 -13.77
N ALA A 102 -10.78 -7.55 -14.19
CA ALA A 102 -11.69 -8.43 -13.45
C ALA A 102 -11.13 -9.86 -13.34
N LYS A 103 -10.46 -10.36 -14.38
CA LYS A 103 -9.75 -11.65 -14.34
C LYS A 103 -8.57 -11.60 -13.38
N ALA A 104 -7.75 -10.56 -13.44
CA ALA A 104 -6.61 -10.37 -12.54
C ALA A 104 -7.05 -10.33 -11.06
N VAL A 105 -8.09 -9.57 -10.73
CA VAL A 105 -8.67 -9.51 -9.37
C VAL A 105 -9.10 -10.89 -8.89
N ARG A 106 -9.82 -11.66 -9.72
CA ARG A 106 -10.23 -13.03 -9.36
C ARG A 106 -9.03 -13.94 -9.15
N GLU A 107 -8.02 -13.87 -10.02
CA GLU A 107 -6.80 -14.68 -9.89
C GLU A 107 -6.01 -14.34 -8.63
N THR A 108 -5.96 -13.07 -8.23
CA THR A 108 -5.35 -12.64 -6.96
C THR A 108 -6.08 -13.22 -5.76
N ASN A 109 -7.42 -13.18 -5.75
CA ASN A 109 -8.21 -13.78 -4.67
C ASN A 109 -8.10 -15.31 -4.64
N ILE A 110 -8.04 -15.97 -5.80
CA ILE A 110 -7.80 -17.42 -5.86
C ILE A 110 -6.41 -17.77 -5.31
N ARG A 111 -5.40 -16.95 -5.63
CA ARG A 111 -4.01 -17.19 -5.21
C ARG A 111 -3.83 -17.04 -3.71
N TYR A 112 -4.37 -15.97 -3.13
CA TYR A 112 -4.12 -15.62 -1.73
C TYR A 112 -5.29 -15.93 -0.78
N GLY A 113 -6.44 -16.33 -1.32
CA GLY A 113 -7.65 -16.67 -0.58
C GLY A 113 -8.59 -15.49 -0.32
N GLY A 114 -8.21 -14.26 -0.66
CA GLY A 114 -8.99 -13.07 -0.28
C GLY A 114 -9.04 -12.87 1.24
N ALA A 115 -9.98 -12.07 1.72
CA ALA A 115 -10.12 -11.85 3.18
C ALA A 115 -10.62 -13.10 3.92
N ASP A 116 -11.67 -13.75 3.40
CA ASP A 116 -12.32 -14.84 4.12
C ASP A 116 -11.65 -16.19 3.88
N GLY A 117 -11.08 -16.41 2.69
CA GLY A 117 -10.45 -17.67 2.29
C GLY A 117 -8.94 -17.73 2.53
N TYR A 118 -8.34 -16.80 3.26
CA TYR A 118 -6.92 -16.86 3.66
C TYR A 118 -6.61 -18.14 4.46
N ARG A 119 -5.57 -18.89 4.06
CA ARG A 119 -5.25 -20.23 4.61
C ARG A 119 -3.86 -20.34 5.27
N GLY A 120 -3.25 -19.24 5.65
CA GLY A 120 -1.94 -19.27 6.34
C GLY A 120 -2.04 -19.74 7.79
N THR A 121 -0.90 -19.89 8.45
CA THR A 121 -0.81 -20.27 9.88
C THR A 121 0.20 -19.39 10.60
N ASN A 122 0.12 -19.30 11.93
CA ASN A 122 1.02 -18.49 12.76
C ASN A 122 1.04 -17.03 12.31
N VAL A 123 -0.14 -16.42 12.22
CA VAL A 123 -0.24 -15.00 11.87
C VAL A 123 -1.10 -14.22 12.85
N VAL A 124 -0.72 -12.97 13.06
CA VAL A 124 -1.56 -11.97 13.73
C VAL A 124 -1.92 -10.90 12.71
N ILE A 125 -3.21 -10.67 12.52
CA ILE A 125 -3.79 -9.70 11.60
C ILE A 125 -4.54 -8.66 12.44
N THR A 126 -4.01 -7.44 12.49
CA THR A 126 -4.67 -6.32 13.18
C THR A 126 -5.37 -5.42 12.17
N ASN A 127 -6.56 -4.90 12.51
CA ASN A 127 -7.26 -3.94 11.67
C ASN A 127 -7.81 -2.79 12.52
N GLY A 128 -7.59 -1.54 12.12
CA GLY A 128 -8.28 -0.40 12.72
C GLY A 128 -9.75 -0.35 12.31
N ASN A 129 -10.67 -0.04 13.22
CA ASN A 129 -12.08 0.11 12.85
C ASN A 129 -12.40 1.45 12.14
N ASN A 130 -11.53 2.46 12.30
CA ASN A 130 -11.62 3.74 11.60
C ASN A 130 -10.81 3.73 10.29
N ASP A 131 -10.13 2.61 9.99
CA ASP A 131 -9.36 2.41 8.78
C ASP A 131 -10.27 1.91 7.64
N PRO A 132 -10.46 2.68 6.54
CA PRO A 132 -11.28 2.24 5.41
C PRO A 132 -10.79 0.96 4.73
N TRP A 133 -9.49 0.64 4.83
CA TRP A 133 -8.91 -0.60 4.30
C TRP A 133 -9.35 -1.85 5.06
N THR A 134 -9.90 -1.71 6.27
CA THR A 134 -10.49 -2.82 7.06
C THR A 134 -11.56 -3.59 6.26
N ARG A 135 -12.18 -2.95 5.26
CA ARG A 135 -13.16 -3.56 4.35
C ARG A 135 -12.59 -4.64 3.45
N LEU A 136 -11.28 -4.62 3.23
CA LEU A 136 -10.57 -5.64 2.47
C LEU A 136 -9.78 -6.59 3.39
N GLY A 137 -9.71 -6.31 4.69
CA GLY A 137 -8.95 -7.08 5.65
C GLY A 137 -9.73 -8.27 6.20
N LYS A 138 -9.00 -9.27 6.69
CA LYS A 138 -9.60 -10.37 7.45
C LYS A 138 -9.86 -9.93 8.89
N THR A 139 -11.13 -9.90 9.29
CA THR A 139 -11.56 -9.43 10.62
C THR A 139 -11.86 -10.57 11.59
N THR A 140 -12.13 -11.77 11.08
CA THR A 140 -12.41 -12.96 11.89
C THR A 140 -11.75 -14.21 11.31
N SER A 141 -11.49 -15.19 12.16
CA SER A 141 -10.93 -16.49 11.80
C SER A 141 -11.47 -17.57 12.72
N TYR A 142 -11.69 -18.76 12.16
CA TYR A 142 -11.98 -19.98 12.93
C TYR A 142 -10.71 -20.81 13.19
N GLU A 143 -9.61 -20.49 12.51
CA GLU A 143 -8.32 -21.14 12.69
C GLU A 143 -7.58 -20.51 13.87
N GLU A 144 -7.26 -21.29 14.90
CA GLU A 144 -6.58 -20.81 16.13
C GLU A 144 -5.23 -20.14 15.84
N SER A 145 -4.54 -20.60 14.79
CA SER A 145 -3.23 -20.06 14.40
C SER A 145 -3.30 -18.77 13.55
N VAL A 146 -4.50 -18.31 13.21
CA VAL A 146 -4.76 -17.07 12.47
C VAL A 146 -5.54 -16.13 13.39
N VAL A 147 -4.81 -15.29 14.11
CA VAL A 147 -5.40 -14.39 15.10
C VAL A 147 -5.78 -13.08 14.43
N CYS A 148 -7.08 -12.77 14.40
CA CYS A 148 -7.59 -11.50 13.92
C CYS A 148 -7.99 -10.61 15.09
N PHE A 149 -7.55 -9.35 15.09
CA PHE A 149 -7.89 -8.38 16.13
C PHE A 149 -8.30 -7.04 15.52
N GLN A 150 -9.51 -6.59 15.84
CA GLN A 150 -10.00 -5.29 15.40
C GLN A 150 -9.79 -4.25 16.51
N ILE A 151 -9.04 -3.20 16.22
CA ILE A 151 -8.68 -2.15 17.17
C ILE A 151 -9.68 -0.99 17.04
N THR A 152 -10.44 -0.76 18.10
CA THR A 152 -11.43 0.32 18.19
C THR A 152 -10.74 1.68 18.31
N GLY A 153 -11.21 2.64 17.51
CA GLY A 153 -10.65 4.00 17.47
C GLY A 153 -9.38 4.12 16.63
N ALA A 154 -8.79 3.01 16.20
CA ALA A 154 -7.54 3.00 15.46
C ALA A 154 -7.72 3.31 13.98
N ALA A 155 -6.82 4.14 13.48
CA ALA A 155 -6.63 4.40 12.06
C ALA A 155 -5.67 3.37 11.44
N HIS A 156 -5.42 3.51 10.15
CA HIS A 156 -4.57 2.63 9.37
C HIS A 156 -3.18 2.43 9.99
N CYS A 157 -2.79 1.17 10.19
CA CYS A 157 -1.51 0.76 10.79
C CYS A 157 -1.16 1.37 12.15
N ALA A 158 -2.16 1.71 12.97
CA ALA A 158 -1.96 2.43 14.23
C ALA A 158 -1.14 1.68 15.28
N ASP A 159 -1.10 0.35 15.21
CA ASP A 159 -0.40 -0.54 16.15
C ASP A 159 1.12 -0.56 15.93
N PHE A 160 1.58 -0.29 14.70
CA PHE A 160 3.01 -0.29 14.36
C PHE A 160 3.75 0.97 14.80
N ALA A 161 3.08 2.13 14.85
CA ALA A 161 3.71 3.39 15.18
C ALA A 161 3.59 3.73 16.67
N GLY A 162 4.63 4.32 17.23
CA GLY A 162 4.56 5.00 18.52
C GLY A 162 3.61 6.19 18.44
N ARG A 163 2.92 6.47 19.56
CA ARG A 163 2.08 7.66 19.68
C ARG A 163 2.65 8.62 20.72
N PRO A 164 2.58 9.93 20.47
CA PRO A 164 2.94 10.91 21.50
C PRO A 164 2.06 10.75 22.73
N PRO A 165 2.57 11.09 23.93
CA PRO A 165 1.76 11.11 25.15
C PRO A 165 0.47 11.93 24.97
N GLY A 166 -0.66 11.38 25.41
CA GLY A 166 -2.00 11.97 25.30
C GLY A 166 -2.76 11.65 24.01
N PHE A 167 -2.19 10.87 23.10
CA PHE A 167 -2.86 10.36 21.88
C PHE A 167 -2.94 8.84 21.82
N GLU A 168 -2.71 8.18 22.95
CA GLU A 168 -2.77 6.73 23.09
C GLU A 168 -4.17 6.21 22.75
N ILE A 169 -4.22 5.03 22.14
CA ILE A 169 -5.46 4.28 21.94
C ILE A 169 -5.32 3.06 22.83
N PRO A 170 -6.13 2.91 23.90
CA PRO A 170 -5.98 1.81 24.85
C PRO A 170 -5.92 0.43 24.19
N GLU A 171 -6.81 0.16 23.23
CA GLU A 171 -6.85 -1.13 22.52
C GLU A 171 -5.63 -1.41 21.60
N VAL A 172 -4.80 -0.40 21.31
CA VAL A 172 -3.52 -0.65 20.62
C VAL A 172 -2.60 -1.48 21.52
N GLU A 173 -2.61 -1.25 22.83
CA GLU A 173 -1.78 -2.04 23.75
C GLU A 173 -2.28 -3.48 23.88
N ASP A 174 -3.59 -3.72 23.77
CA ASP A 174 -4.14 -5.07 23.69
C ASP A 174 -3.70 -5.80 22.42
N ALA A 175 -3.75 -5.13 21.27
CA ALA A 175 -3.25 -5.68 20.02
C ALA A 175 -1.74 -6.02 20.11
N ARG A 176 -0.96 -5.12 20.70
CA ARG A 176 0.48 -5.32 20.95
C ARG A 176 0.75 -6.50 21.88
N ARG A 177 -0.02 -6.65 22.95
CA ARG A 177 0.07 -7.80 23.86
C ARG A 177 -0.20 -9.12 23.12
N ILE A 178 -1.27 -9.17 22.30
CA ILE A 178 -1.60 -10.35 21.48
C ILE A 178 -0.45 -10.70 20.53
N ILE A 179 0.16 -9.70 19.88
CA ILE A 179 1.32 -9.91 19.00
C ILE A 179 2.51 -10.49 19.78
N VAL A 180 2.81 -9.96 20.98
CA VAL A 180 3.90 -10.46 21.84
C VAL A 180 3.68 -11.93 22.20
N GLU A 181 2.49 -12.26 22.70
CA GLU A 181 2.14 -13.62 23.14
C GLU A 181 2.28 -14.63 21.99
N ASN A 182 1.80 -14.27 20.79
CA ASN A 182 1.92 -15.12 19.62
C ASN A 182 3.37 -15.30 19.15
N ILE A 183 4.18 -14.24 19.14
CA ILE A 183 5.60 -14.35 18.79
C ILE A 183 6.33 -15.24 19.80
N GLU A 184 6.06 -15.09 21.10
CA GLU A 184 6.61 -15.97 22.15
C GLU A 184 6.29 -17.44 21.87
N MET A 185 5.04 -17.74 21.49
CA MET A 185 4.62 -19.10 21.12
C MET A 185 5.35 -19.63 19.87
N TRP A 186 5.44 -18.83 18.80
CA TRP A 186 6.06 -19.26 17.54
C TRP A 186 7.56 -19.52 17.69
N LEU A 187 8.25 -18.71 18.52
CA LEU A 187 9.68 -18.89 18.79
C LEU A 187 9.97 -20.12 19.66
N GLN A 188 9.02 -20.54 20.50
CA GLN A 188 9.14 -21.77 21.30
C GLN A 188 8.74 -23.04 20.53
N ARG A 189 7.88 -22.93 19.50
CA ARG A 189 7.37 -24.06 18.71
C ARG A 189 7.48 -23.79 17.21
N PRO A 190 8.69 -23.79 16.63
CA PRO A 190 8.91 -23.39 15.23
C PRO A 190 8.27 -24.33 14.18
N ASN A 191 7.92 -25.58 14.54
CA ASN A 191 7.48 -26.60 13.59
C ASN A 191 5.97 -26.90 13.69
N ASN A 192 5.14 -26.07 13.09
CA ASN A 192 3.87 -26.55 12.54
C ASN A 192 4.07 -26.73 11.03
N LYS A 193 4.49 -27.93 10.63
CA LYS A 193 4.52 -28.33 9.21
C LYS A 193 3.09 -28.21 8.67
N LEU A 194 2.82 -27.20 7.85
CA LEU A 194 1.66 -27.23 6.97
C LEU A 194 1.88 -28.40 5.99
N ALA A 195 0.85 -29.22 5.79
CA ALA A 195 0.90 -30.29 4.80
C ALA A 195 1.32 -29.70 3.44
N ASN A 196 2.33 -30.31 2.81
CA ASN A 196 2.84 -29.93 1.49
C ASN A 196 1.69 -29.68 0.51
N LEU A 197 1.37 -28.43 0.25
CA LEU A 197 0.58 -28.04 -0.91
C LEU A 197 1.59 -27.89 -2.05
N GLU A 198 1.79 -28.98 -2.82
CA GLU A 198 2.45 -28.89 -4.12
C GLU A 198 1.58 -28.03 -5.05
N GLN A 199 1.73 -26.71 -4.97
CA GLN A 199 1.18 -25.78 -5.95
C GLN A 199 2.30 -25.39 -6.91
N THR A 200 2.27 -25.99 -8.10
CA THR A 200 3.07 -25.54 -9.25
C THR A 200 2.44 -24.26 -9.79
N TRP A 201 3.13 -23.13 -9.65
CA TRP A 201 2.66 -21.84 -10.13
C TRP A 201 3.31 -21.49 -11.47
N GLU A 202 2.51 -21.30 -12.52
CA GLU A 202 2.96 -20.68 -13.76
C GLU A 202 2.57 -19.20 -13.79
N MET A 203 3.55 -18.31 -13.99
CA MET A 203 3.28 -16.92 -14.37
C MET A 203 2.52 -16.88 -15.71
N PRO A 204 1.46 -16.07 -15.86
CA PRO A 204 0.91 -15.78 -17.17
C PRO A 204 2.02 -15.18 -18.04
N ARG A 205 2.40 -15.87 -19.13
CA ARG A 205 3.49 -15.46 -20.02
C ARG A 205 3.28 -14.01 -20.51
N ALA A 206 4.05 -13.08 -19.97
CA ALA A 206 4.11 -11.70 -20.44
C ALA A 206 4.92 -11.65 -21.75
N ARG A 207 4.25 -11.86 -22.90
CA ARG A 207 4.84 -11.56 -24.21
C ARG A 207 4.28 -10.24 -24.71
N THR A 208 5.02 -9.16 -24.52
CA THR A 208 4.82 -7.91 -25.26
C THR A 208 6.17 -7.39 -25.75
N VAL A 209 6.36 -7.47 -27.07
CA VAL A 209 7.34 -6.66 -27.78
C VAL A 209 6.65 -5.33 -28.09
N TYR A 210 7.19 -4.23 -27.59
CA TYR A 210 6.67 -2.89 -27.87
C TYR A 210 7.26 -2.34 -29.20
N PRO A 211 6.45 -1.75 -30.09
CA PRO A 211 6.98 -0.95 -31.18
C PRO A 211 7.55 0.38 -30.64
N LYS A 212 8.74 0.76 -31.13
CA LYS A 212 9.39 2.04 -30.78
C LYS A 212 8.53 3.21 -31.25
N SER A 213 8.20 4.14 -30.34
CA SER A 213 7.46 5.37 -30.66
C SER A 213 8.35 6.37 -31.40
N LYS A 214 7.78 7.07 -32.39
CA LYS A 214 8.44 8.21 -33.07
C LYS A 214 8.27 9.49 -32.23
N PRO A 215 9.22 10.45 -32.28
CA PRO A 215 9.14 11.67 -31.49
C PRO A 215 8.06 12.61 -32.02
N ILE A 216 7.19 13.10 -31.13
CA ILE A 216 6.23 14.17 -31.42
C ILE A 216 6.88 15.50 -30.97
N LYS A 217 7.09 16.45 -31.89
CA LYS A 217 7.50 17.81 -31.55
C LYS A 217 6.29 18.58 -31.02
N ALA A 218 6.31 18.98 -29.76
CA ALA A 218 5.29 19.83 -29.16
C ALA A 218 5.61 21.32 -29.41
N ALA A 219 4.62 22.09 -29.85
CA ALA A 219 4.71 23.55 -29.91
C ALA A 219 4.51 24.15 -28.50
N ALA A 220 5.32 25.14 -28.14
CA ALA A 220 5.21 25.86 -26.87
C ALA A 220 3.98 26.79 -26.86
N LEU A 221 3.21 26.77 -25.77
CA LEU A 221 2.12 27.72 -25.53
C LEU A 221 2.62 28.93 -24.73
N PRO A 222 2.17 30.16 -25.05
CA PRO A 222 2.66 31.37 -24.40
C PRO A 222 2.06 31.53 -22.99
N SER A 223 2.94 31.65 -22.00
CA SER A 223 2.63 31.86 -20.58
C SER A 223 2.84 33.34 -20.21
N HIS A 224 1.80 34.17 -20.30
CA HIS A 224 1.77 35.45 -19.59
C HIS A 224 0.34 35.83 -19.16
N LYS A 225 -0.05 35.41 -17.95
CA LYS A 225 -0.97 36.18 -17.09
C LYS A 225 -0.48 36.06 -15.64
N ALA A 226 -0.23 37.21 -15.01
CA ALA A 226 0.17 37.29 -13.62
C ALA A 226 -0.99 36.87 -12.69
N TYR A 227 -0.67 36.17 -11.61
CA TYR A 227 -1.63 35.79 -10.57
C TYR A 227 -2.06 37.02 -9.74
N PRO A 228 -3.31 37.08 -9.25
CA PRO A 228 -3.76 38.17 -8.38
C PRO A 228 -3.12 38.08 -6.98
N ASP A 229 -2.98 39.22 -6.32
CA ASP A 229 -2.38 39.35 -4.98
C ASP A 229 -3.37 38.92 -3.87
N TRP A 230 -2.96 37.94 -3.05
CA TRP A 230 -3.79 37.21 -2.07
C TRP A 230 -3.55 37.64 -0.61
N SER A 231 -3.42 38.94 -0.34
CA SER A 231 -2.98 39.44 0.98
C SER A 231 -4.07 39.64 2.06
N ARG A 232 -5.28 39.04 1.97
CA ARG A 232 -6.37 39.36 2.95
C ARG A 232 -7.11 38.26 3.70
N TYR A 233 -6.72 36.98 3.66
CA TYR A 233 -7.35 35.96 4.53
C TYR A 233 -6.34 34.99 5.13
N LYS A 234 -6.04 35.19 6.42
CA LYS A 234 -5.15 34.33 7.21
C LYS A 234 -5.82 32.98 7.52
N ARG A 235 -5.08 31.91 7.18
CA ARG A 235 -5.15 30.51 7.64
C ARG A 235 -6.19 29.59 7.01
N MET A 236 -6.06 29.34 5.71
CA MET A 236 -6.11 28.01 5.06
C MET A 236 -5.75 28.20 3.58
N HIS A 237 -4.80 27.43 3.06
CA HIS A 237 -4.38 27.49 1.64
C HIS A 237 -4.87 26.23 0.94
N LEU A 238 -5.82 26.36 -0.01
CA LEU A 238 -6.39 25.23 -0.77
C LEU A 238 -6.95 24.10 0.13
N GLY A 239 -7.67 24.46 1.20
CA GLY A 239 -8.22 23.49 2.15
C GLY A 239 -7.19 22.84 3.09
N ARG A 240 -5.90 23.23 3.00
CA ARG A 240 -4.86 22.82 3.96
C ARG A 240 -4.64 23.92 5.01
N PRO A 241 -4.59 23.57 6.32
CA PRO A 241 -4.04 24.49 7.30
C PRO A 241 -2.56 24.76 6.97
N PRO A 242 -2.00 25.92 7.35
CA PRO A 242 -0.62 26.32 7.04
C PRO A 242 0.46 25.37 7.61
N MET A 243 0.06 24.38 8.41
CA MET A 243 0.92 23.32 8.95
C MET A 243 0.74 21.97 8.23
N GLY A 244 -0.11 21.86 7.20
CA GLY A 244 -0.46 20.56 6.58
C GLY A 244 -1.03 19.55 7.60
N PHE A 245 -1.27 18.30 7.18
CA PHE A 245 -1.43 17.17 8.09
C PHE A 245 -0.05 16.69 8.59
N VAL A 246 0.80 17.62 8.99
CA VAL A 246 2.12 17.31 9.53
C VAL A 246 1.89 16.76 10.92
N ARG A 247 2.30 15.50 11.15
CA ARG A 247 2.48 14.94 12.49
C ARG A 247 3.28 15.97 13.30
N PRO A 248 2.93 16.28 14.56
CA PRO A 248 3.78 17.12 15.39
C PRO A 248 5.23 16.62 15.28
N LYS A 249 6.20 17.55 15.20
CA LYS A 249 7.62 17.17 15.16
C LYS A 249 7.82 16.11 16.24
N PRO A 250 8.37 14.93 15.90
CA PRO A 250 8.64 13.93 16.92
C PRO A 250 9.44 14.60 18.03
N PRO A 251 9.19 14.26 19.31
CA PRO A 251 10.06 14.71 20.38
C PRO A 251 11.51 14.46 19.95
N LYS A 252 12.44 15.35 20.32
CA LYS A 252 13.87 15.13 20.04
C LYS A 252 14.30 13.86 20.78
N ILE A 253 14.18 12.72 20.12
CA ILE A 253 14.74 11.45 20.56
C ILE A 253 16.25 11.66 20.57
N LYS A 254 16.92 11.24 21.64
CA LYS A 254 18.39 11.26 21.72
C LYS A 254 18.93 10.69 20.41
N GLN A 255 19.77 11.46 19.72
CA GLN A 255 20.39 11.03 18.47
C GLN A 255 21.02 9.65 18.68
N MET A 256 20.65 8.70 17.80
CA MET A 256 21.33 7.41 17.72
C MET A 256 22.81 7.64 17.51
N THR A 257 23.62 6.89 18.26
CA THR A 257 25.07 6.84 18.10
C THR A 257 25.48 5.97 16.91
N GLN A 258 24.54 5.22 16.30
CA GLN A 258 24.78 4.33 15.17
C GLN A 258 23.67 4.51 14.13
N LYS A 259 24.00 5.05 12.96
CA LYS A 259 23.09 5.23 11.82
C LYS A 259 22.85 3.87 11.16
N ALA A 260 21.60 3.55 10.82
CA ALA A 260 21.30 2.29 10.15
C ALA A 260 21.99 2.21 8.78
N GLU A 261 22.50 1.03 8.48
CA GLU A 261 23.25 0.80 7.24
C GLU A 261 22.29 0.53 6.09
N ARG A 262 22.41 1.35 5.04
CA ARG A 262 21.74 1.11 3.76
C ARG A 262 22.57 0.12 2.95
N ASN A 263 21.98 -1.02 2.62
CA ASN A 263 22.62 -2.08 1.87
C ASN A 263 21.78 -2.49 0.65
N PHE A 264 22.37 -3.29 -0.23
CA PHE A 264 21.70 -3.84 -1.41
C PHE A 264 21.95 -5.34 -1.51
N ILE A 265 20.95 -6.07 -1.97
CA ILE A 265 21.03 -7.48 -2.29
C ILE A 265 20.75 -7.67 -3.80
N THR A 266 21.50 -8.57 -4.42
CA THR A 266 21.26 -8.95 -5.82
C THR A 266 20.06 -9.90 -5.89
N GLN A 267 19.05 -9.49 -6.64
CA GLN A 267 17.82 -10.24 -6.86
C GLN A 267 17.65 -10.64 -8.33
N PRO A 268 17.11 -11.83 -8.62
CA PRO A 268 16.60 -12.17 -9.95
C PRO A 268 15.54 -11.16 -10.41
N MET A 269 15.64 -10.72 -11.67
CA MET A 269 14.62 -9.86 -12.25
C MET A 269 13.28 -10.61 -12.38
N ASN A 270 13.35 -11.91 -12.66
CA ASN A 270 12.21 -12.79 -12.82
C ASN A 270 12.44 -14.14 -12.11
N HIS A 271 11.69 -14.40 -11.05
CA HIS A 271 11.78 -15.65 -10.28
C HIS A 271 11.09 -16.87 -10.94
N PHE A 272 10.46 -16.69 -12.11
CA PHE A 272 9.65 -17.71 -12.78
C PHE A 272 10.19 -18.07 -14.17
N ASN A 273 11.44 -17.71 -14.44
CA ASN A 273 12.13 -18.12 -15.66
C ASN A 273 13.62 -18.29 -15.34
N ASP A 274 14.05 -19.51 -15.11
CA ASP A 274 15.43 -19.82 -14.73
C ASP A 274 16.45 -19.48 -15.83
N ASP A 275 15.99 -19.37 -17.09
CA ASP A 275 16.82 -18.92 -18.22
C ASP A 275 17.06 -17.39 -18.22
N ASP A 276 16.29 -16.62 -17.42
CA ASP A 276 16.44 -15.18 -17.33
C ASP A 276 17.52 -14.78 -16.32
N MET A 277 18.76 -14.73 -16.79
CA MET A 277 19.95 -14.39 -15.98
C MET A 277 20.02 -12.92 -15.53
N ARG A 278 19.02 -12.08 -15.86
CA ARG A 278 19.04 -10.66 -15.48
C ARG A 278 18.76 -10.51 -13.99
N VAL A 279 19.47 -9.57 -13.38
CA VAL A 279 19.37 -9.25 -11.95
C VAL A 279 19.16 -7.75 -11.74
N PHE A 280 18.71 -7.38 -10.54
CA PHE A 280 18.66 -6.00 -10.07
C PHE A 280 19.13 -5.90 -8.62
N GLN A 281 19.47 -4.70 -8.17
CA GLN A 281 19.84 -4.44 -6.77
C GLN A 281 18.61 -4.00 -5.99
N GLN A 282 18.20 -4.79 -5.00
CA GLN A 282 17.11 -4.45 -4.09
C GLN A 282 17.67 -3.85 -2.81
N LYS A 283 17.18 -2.68 -2.41
CA LYS A 283 17.63 -1.98 -1.20
C LYS A 283 17.06 -2.67 0.03
N TYR A 284 17.87 -2.73 1.08
CA TYR A 284 17.40 -3.02 2.43
C TYR A 284 18.16 -2.21 3.48
N TYR A 285 17.58 -2.10 4.67
CA TYR A 285 18.26 -1.61 5.86
C TYR A 285 18.45 -2.74 6.86
N ILE A 286 19.49 -2.64 7.68
CA ILE A 286 19.74 -3.55 8.80
C ILE A 286 19.97 -2.76 10.08
N ASN A 287 19.45 -3.27 11.19
CA ASN A 287 19.82 -2.87 12.55
C ASN A 287 20.00 -4.11 13.42
N SER A 288 21.22 -4.29 13.92
CA SER A 288 21.61 -5.38 14.83
C SER A 288 21.89 -4.91 16.27
N ALA A 289 21.51 -3.67 16.63
CA ALA A 289 21.82 -3.08 17.94
C ALA A 289 21.23 -3.88 19.13
N TYR A 290 20.16 -4.64 18.90
CA TYR A 290 19.54 -5.49 19.92
C TYR A 290 19.84 -6.98 19.73
N ALA A 291 20.63 -7.36 18.73
CA ALA A 291 20.87 -8.75 18.39
C ALA A 291 21.54 -9.51 19.55
N LYS A 292 20.98 -10.67 19.91
CA LYS A 292 21.58 -11.62 20.84
C LYS A 292 21.86 -12.94 20.13
N THR A 293 22.86 -13.69 20.60
CA THR A 293 23.14 -15.03 20.10
C THR A 293 21.90 -15.92 20.22
N GLY A 294 21.44 -16.49 19.10
CA GLY A 294 20.22 -17.30 19.05
C GLY A 294 18.90 -16.51 19.06
N GLY A 295 18.96 -15.17 19.03
CA GLY A 295 17.78 -14.33 18.90
C GLY A 295 17.12 -14.45 17.51
N PRO A 296 15.83 -14.14 17.38
CA PRO A 296 15.11 -14.22 16.12
C PRO A 296 15.55 -13.13 15.14
N ILE A 297 15.11 -13.25 13.89
CA ILE A 297 15.31 -12.24 12.86
C ILE A 297 13.97 -11.66 12.45
N PHE A 298 13.84 -10.35 12.52
CA PHE A 298 12.63 -9.64 12.11
C PHE A 298 12.84 -9.04 10.74
N LEU A 299 11.89 -9.29 9.84
CA LEU A 299 11.91 -8.75 8.48
C LEU A 299 10.68 -7.87 8.26
N VAL A 300 10.88 -6.56 8.20
CA VAL A 300 9.86 -5.61 7.77
C VAL A 300 9.83 -5.58 6.24
N ILE A 301 8.69 -5.92 5.66
CA ILE A 301 8.48 -5.95 4.20
C ILE A 301 7.89 -4.62 3.76
N GLY A 302 8.58 -3.94 2.84
CA GLY A 302 8.12 -2.70 2.23
C GLY A 302 6.90 -2.89 1.34
N GLY A 303 5.97 -1.95 1.41
CA GLY A 303 4.83 -1.85 0.51
C GLY A 303 5.10 -0.91 -0.67
N GLU A 304 4.10 -0.10 -0.98
CA GLU A 304 3.93 0.75 -2.14
C GLU A 304 4.69 2.09 -2.08
N THR A 305 5.78 2.17 -1.31
CA THR A 305 6.57 3.39 -1.11
C THR A 305 8.06 3.10 -0.94
N PRO A 306 8.94 4.10 -1.17
CA PRO A 306 10.35 3.98 -0.83
C PRO A 306 10.55 3.63 0.65
N MET A 307 11.38 2.63 0.90
CA MET A 307 11.77 2.23 2.25
C MET A 307 12.68 3.28 2.87
N SER A 308 12.37 3.65 4.11
CA SER A 308 13.14 4.60 4.93
C SER A 308 13.89 3.88 6.04
N SER A 309 15.06 4.41 6.44
CA SER A 309 15.81 3.91 7.60
C SER A 309 15.02 4.01 8.91
N ALA A 310 13.98 4.86 8.97
CA ALA A 310 13.08 4.97 10.11
C ALA A 310 12.44 3.62 10.51
N TRP A 311 12.28 2.69 9.57
CA TRP A 311 11.77 1.34 9.84
C TRP A 311 12.73 0.45 10.63
N VAL A 312 14.01 0.81 10.74
CA VAL A 312 14.98 0.11 11.60
C VAL A 312 15.60 1.03 12.66
N GLU A 313 15.38 2.34 12.60
CA GLU A 313 15.91 3.33 13.55
C GLU A 313 14.85 3.82 14.55
N GLY A 314 13.56 3.77 14.20
CA GLY A 314 12.47 4.27 15.02
C GLY A 314 12.22 3.40 16.25
N GLN A 315 12.78 3.78 17.40
CA GLN A 315 12.65 3.03 18.65
C GLN A 315 11.20 2.94 19.17
N ASP A 316 10.34 3.86 18.73
CA ASP A 316 8.92 3.87 19.04
C ASP A 316 8.09 3.00 18.09
N MET A 317 8.70 2.46 17.02
CA MET A 317 8.06 1.49 16.16
C MET A 317 7.95 0.14 16.88
N PHE A 318 6.78 -0.46 16.83
CA PHE A 318 6.47 -1.61 17.69
C PHE A 318 7.36 -2.83 17.41
N HIS A 319 7.71 -3.12 16.16
CA HIS A 319 8.65 -4.19 15.83
C HIS A 319 10.08 -3.93 16.36
N MET A 320 10.48 -2.67 16.56
CA MET A 320 11.75 -2.34 17.21
C MET A 320 11.68 -2.54 18.74
N VAL A 321 10.54 -2.24 19.36
CA VAL A 321 10.28 -2.57 20.77
C VAL A 321 10.34 -4.09 20.98
N LEU A 322 9.72 -4.86 20.07
CA LEU A 322 9.83 -6.32 20.05
C LEU A 322 11.28 -6.77 19.86
N ALA A 323 12.04 -6.13 18.96
CA ALA A 323 13.43 -6.49 18.73
C ALA A 323 14.29 -6.33 19.99
N GLN A 324 14.08 -5.25 20.74
CA GLN A 324 14.72 -5.05 22.04
C GLN A 324 14.32 -6.13 23.05
N LYS A 325 13.03 -6.51 23.09
CA LYS A 325 12.53 -7.56 23.99
C LYS A 325 13.11 -8.94 23.66
N PHE A 326 13.08 -9.35 22.40
CA PHE A 326 13.48 -10.70 21.96
C PHE A 326 14.96 -10.82 21.61
N GLY A 327 15.70 -9.72 21.59
CA GLY A 327 17.10 -9.72 21.17
C GLY A 327 17.26 -9.95 19.66
N ALA A 328 16.38 -9.36 18.85
CA ALA A 328 16.28 -9.65 17.42
C ALA A 328 17.23 -8.79 16.57
N THR A 329 17.66 -9.34 15.43
CA THR A 329 18.20 -8.52 14.32
C THR A 329 17.05 -8.07 13.44
N VAL A 330 17.01 -6.80 13.05
CA VAL A 330 15.92 -6.24 12.24
C VAL A 330 16.42 -5.88 10.84
N PHE A 331 15.74 -6.42 9.84
CA PHE A 331 15.87 -6.03 8.44
C PHE A 331 14.63 -5.29 7.98
N ALA A 332 14.79 -4.31 7.09
CA ALA A 332 13.69 -3.71 6.35
C ALA A 332 13.99 -3.77 4.85
N LEU A 333 13.23 -4.58 4.11
CA LEU A 333 13.43 -4.84 2.69
C LEU A 333 12.52 -3.95 1.84
N GLU A 334 13.10 -3.16 0.94
CA GLU A 334 12.34 -2.33 0.02
C GLU A 334 11.67 -3.15 -1.07
N HIS A 335 10.45 -2.79 -1.44
CA HIS A 335 9.73 -3.47 -2.51
C HIS A 335 10.43 -3.25 -3.87
N ARG A 336 10.51 -4.29 -4.72
CA ARG A 336 10.97 -4.15 -6.11
C ARG A 336 10.19 -3.02 -6.82
N TYR A 337 10.83 -2.22 -7.67
CA TYR A 337 10.25 -1.06 -8.37
C TYR A 337 10.00 0.21 -7.52
N TYR A 338 10.15 0.16 -6.20
CA TYR A 338 9.95 1.31 -5.33
C TYR A 338 11.29 1.84 -4.81
N GLY A 339 11.35 3.16 -4.59
CA GLY A 339 12.54 3.85 -4.07
C GLY A 339 13.80 3.59 -4.88
N ASP A 340 14.82 3.02 -4.22
CA ASP A 340 16.13 2.77 -4.82
C ASP A 340 16.23 1.36 -5.43
N SER A 341 15.18 0.55 -5.31
CA SER A 341 15.09 -0.81 -5.86
C SER A 341 14.61 -0.78 -7.31
N ILE A 342 15.48 -0.25 -8.18
CA ILE A 342 15.19 -0.02 -9.60
C ILE A 342 15.32 -1.34 -10.39
N VAL A 343 14.25 -1.73 -11.08
CA VAL A 343 14.18 -2.94 -11.91
C VAL A 343 14.27 -2.54 -13.39
N GLY A 344 15.51 -2.51 -13.88
CA GLY A 344 15.84 -2.05 -15.23
C GLY A 344 15.72 -0.52 -15.42
N GLY A 345 16.22 -0.03 -16.56
CA GLY A 345 16.28 1.42 -16.85
C GLY A 345 17.55 2.09 -16.33
N THR A 346 17.47 3.41 -16.13
CA THR A 346 18.57 4.22 -15.56
C THR A 346 18.09 4.99 -14.33
N VAL A 347 18.96 5.76 -13.67
CA VAL A 347 18.58 6.62 -12.55
C VAL A 347 17.63 7.74 -12.99
N GLU A 348 17.78 8.21 -14.24
CA GLU A 348 16.99 9.28 -14.85
C GLU A 348 15.66 8.78 -15.43
N ASP A 349 15.61 7.50 -15.83
CA ASP A 349 14.42 6.81 -16.30
C ASP A 349 14.29 5.42 -15.62
N PRO A 350 13.96 5.41 -14.31
CA PRO A 350 13.90 4.17 -13.56
C PRO A 350 12.63 3.38 -13.89
N ASN A 351 12.75 2.05 -13.94
CA ASN A 351 11.62 1.15 -14.12
C ASN A 351 10.81 1.38 -15.43
N PRO A 352 11.45 1.43 -16.61
CA PRO A 352 10.74 1.69 -17.86
C PRO A 352 9.70 0.61 -18.18
N ASP A 353 9.94 -0.63 -17.74
CA ASP A 353 9.07 -1.79 -17.95
C ASP A 353 8.59 -2.38 -16.61
N LEU A 354 7.29 -2.33 -16.35
CA LEU A 354 6.65 -2.80 -15.12
C LEU A 354 6.22 -4.27 -15.18
N LYS A 355 6.56 -5.03 -16.23
CA LYS A 355 6.05 -6.41 -16.37
C LYS A 355 6.43 -7.36 -15.23
N TYR A 356 7.51 -7.08 -14.49
CA TYR A 356 7.93 -7.88 -13.33
C TYR A 356 7.52 -7.28 -11.99
N LEU A 357 6.71 -6.22 -12.02
CA LEU A 357 6.06 -5.67 -10.83
C LEU A 357 4.79 -6.49 -10.56
N SER A 358 4.91 -7.41 -9.61
CA SER A 358 3.78 -8.14 -9.03
C SER A 358 4.05 -8.50 -7.58
N SER A 359 2.98 -8.72 -6.81
CA SER A 359 3.06 -9.23 -5.44
C SER A 359 3.78 -10.58 -5.38
N LEU A 360 3.52 -11.48 -6.32
CA LEU A 360 4.11 -12.81 -6.33
C LEU A 360 5.63 -12.76 -6.57
N GLN A 361 6.09 -11.91 -7.47
CA GLN A 361 7.52 -11.67 -7.66
C GLN A 361 8.17 -11.09 -6.39
N MET A 362 7.50 -10.16 -5.69
CA MET A 362 8.00 -9.60 -4.43
C MET A 362 8.06 -10.66 -3.31
N LEU A 363 7.08 -11.56 -3.23
CA LEU A 363 7.10 -12.66 -2.26
C LEU A 363 8.29 -13.61 -2.51
N HIS A 364 8.63 -13.85 -3.77
CA HIS A 364 9.85 -14.60 -4.11
C HIS A 364 11.14 -13.81 -3.85
N ASP A 365 11.14 -12.48 -3.99
CA ASP A 365 12.27 -11.65 -3.51
C ASP A 365 12.51 -11.84 -2.02
N VAL A 366 11.43 -11.85 -1.22
CA VAL A 366 11.49 -12.07 0.23
C VAL A 366 12.07 -13.45 0.55
N ALA A 367 11.61 -14.49 -0.14
CA ALA A 367 12.16 -15.85 0.04
C ALA A 367 13.64 -15.94 -0.34
N HIS A 368 14.04 -15.33 -1.47
CA HIS A 368 15.44 -15.26 -1.90
C HIS A 368 16.30 -14.46 -0.90
N PHE A 369 15.77 -13.37 -0.37
CA PHE A 369 16.44 -12.56 0.65
C PHE A 369 16.74 -13.39 1.90
N ILE A 370 15.73 -14.07 2.44
CA ILE A 370 15.86 -14.92 3.63
C ILE A 370 16.88 -16.03 3.39
N ARG A 371 16.80 -16.74 2.25
CA ARG A 371 17.73 -17.82 1.91
C ARG A 371 19.17 -17.31 1.78
N THR A 372 19.36 -16.18 1.12
CA THR A 372 20.69 -15.57 0.94
C THR A 372 21.27 -15.17 2.29
N LYS A 373 20.49 -14.51 3.14
CA LYS A 373 20.96 -14.13 4.49
C LYS A 373 21.21 -15.34 5.38
N ASN A 374 20.40 -16.40 5.28
CA ASN A 374 20.66 -17.65 5.98
C ASN A 374 21.98 -18.30 5.56
N ALA A 375 22.33 -18.26 4.27
CA ALA A 375 23.60 -18.78 3.77
C ALA A 375 24.82 -17.96 4.26
N GLU A 376 24.63 -16.68 4.59
CA GLU A 376 25.66 -15.82 5.18
C GLU A 376 25.85 -16.05 6.70
N MET A 377 24.91 -16.75 7.37
CA MET A 377 24.90 -16.94 8.82
C MET A 377 25.42 -18.32 9.23
N VAL A 378 26.19 -18.38 10.33
CA VAL A 378 26.74 -19.64 10.88
C VAL A 378 25.64 -20.55 11.43
N ASN A 379 24.65 -19.96 12.11
CA ASN A 379 23.45 -20.66 12.62
C ASN A 379 22.22 -19.89 12.15
N THR A 380 21.22 -20.62 11.65
CA THR A 380 19.95 -20.02 11.22
C THR A 380 19.05 -19.75 12.43
N SER A 381 18.58 -18.52 12.55
CA SER A 381 17.55 -18.12 13.52
C SER A 381 16.16 -18.10 12.89
N PRO A 382 15.08 -18.27 13.67
CA PRO A 382 13.72 -18.17 13.16
C PRO A 382 13.42 -16.75 12.66
N TRP A 383 12.78 -16.66 11.51
CA TRP A 383 12.35 -15.40 10.90
C TRP A 383 10.89 -15.08 11.25
N ILE A 384 10.61 -13.83 11.64
CA ILE A 384 9.26 -13.29 11.78
C ILE A 384 9.10 -12.12 10.82
N THR A 385 8.08 -12.12 9.98
CA THR A 385 7.81 -11.03 9.04
C THR A 385 6.82 -10.02 9.61
N PHE A 386 7.01 -8.75 9.26
CA PHE A 386 6.15 -7.63 9.64
C PHE A 386 5.83 -6.79 8.42
N GLY A 387 4.65 -6.18 8.39
CA GLY A 387 4.33 -5.16 7.41
C GLY A 387 3.02 -4.46 7.73
N GLY A 388 2.90 -3.22 7.24
CA GLY A 388 1.66 -2.44 7.29
C GLY A 388 1.06 -2.27 5.90
N SER A 389 -0.26 -2.11 5.78
CA SER A 389 -0.95 -1.94 4.48
C SER A 389 -0.65 -3.13 3.56
N TYR A 390 -0.39 -2.87 2.28
CA TYR A 390 0.10 -3.86 1.31
C TYR A 390 1.37 -4.60 1.77
N GLY A 391 2.28 -3.94 2.49
CA GLY A 391 3.42 -4.63 3.13
C GLY A 391 2.97 -5.67 4.17
N GLY A 392 1.86 -5.42 4.87
CA GLY A 392 1.20 -6.37 5.76
C GLY A 392 0.59 -7.55 5.02
N SER A 393 -0.04 -7.31 3.87
CA SER A 393 -0.51 -8.38 2.98
C SER A 393 0.65 -9.25 2.53
N LEU A 394 1.77 -8.65 2.09
CA LEU A 394 2.99 -9.38 1.73
C LEU A 394 3.57 -10.17 2.90
N SER A 395 3.58 -9.61 4.12
CA SER A 395 4.04 -10.29 5.33
C SER A 395 3.27 -11.59 5.56
N ILE A 396 1.94 -11.54 5.55
CA ILE A 396 1.14 -12.73 5.83
C ILE A 396 1.10 -13.70 4.64
N TRP A 397 1.12 -13.20 3.39
CA TRP A 397 1.23 -14.05 2.20
C TRP A 397 2.58 -14.75 2.10
N THR A 398 3.66 -14.16 2.63
CA THR A 398 4.96 -14.83 2.76
C THR A 398 4.82 -16.08 3.63
N ARG A 399 4.06 -15.99 4.72
CA ARG A 399 3.82 -17.14 5.60
C ARG A 399 2.93 -18.22 4.96
N VAL A 400 2.03 -17.84 4.04
CA VAL A 400 1.27 -18.81 3.23
C VAL A 400 2.17 -19.57 2.27
N LEU A 401 3.02 -18.86 1.51
CA LEU A 401 3.81 -19.45 0.44
C LEU A 401 5.10 -20.13 0.93
N PHE A 402 5.69 -19.62 2.01
CA PHE A 402 6.98 -20.07 2.53
C PHE A 402 6.94 -20.35 4.03
N PRO A 403 6.04 -21.25 4.50
CA PRO A 403 5.93 -21.59 5.92
C PRO A 403 7.21 -22.25 6.49
N ASP A 404 8.06 -22.81 5.63
CA ASP A 404 9.35 -23.37 6.06
C ASP A 404 10.43 -22.30 6.28
N LEU A 405 10.26 -21.09 5.73
CA LEU A 405 11.23 -20.00 5.85
C LEU A 405 10.91 -19.02 6.98
N VAL A 406 9.62 -18.80 7.28
CA VAL A 406 9.16 -17.76 8.21
C VAL A 406 8.32 -18.39 9.30
N ALA A 407 8.75 -18.35 10.56
CA ALA A 407 8.06 -19.02 11.68
C ALA A 407 6.69 -18.41 12.02
N GLY A 408 6.50 -17.12 11.74
CA GLY A 408 5.22 -16.43 11.89
C GLY A 408 5.23 -15.04 11.25
N ALA A 409 4.06 -14.44 11.08
CA ALA A 409 3.91 -13.15 10.41
C ALA A 409 2.92 -12.22 11.13
N VAL A 410 3.24 -10.93 11.13
CA VAL A 410 2.36 -9.88 11.63
C VAL A 410 1.99 -8.97 10.47
N GLY A 411 0.68 -8.82 10.24
CA GLY A 411 0.12 -7.92 9.24
C GLY A 411 -0.73 -6.85 9.91
N SER A 412 -0.33 -5.59 9.78
CA SER A 412 -1.05 -4.44 10.32
C SER A 412 -1.88 -3.77 9.23
N SER A 413 -3.20 -3.73 9.42
CA SER A 413 -4.19 -3.28 8.44
C SER A 413 -3.99 -3.86 7.01
N PRO A 414 -3.80 -5.18 6.82
CA PRO A 414 -3.48 -5.72 5.50
C PRO A 414 -4.75 -5.88 4.63
N PRO A 415 -4.85 -5.24 3.45
CA PRO A 415 -5.92 -5.52 2.49
C PRO A 415 -5.65 -6.88 1.82
N LEU A 416 -6.50 -7.86 2.08
CA LEU A 416 -6.37 -9.23 1.56
C LEU A 416 -7.31 -9.51 0.39
N GLU A 417 -8.49 -8.89 0.41
CA GLU A 417 -9.45 -8.99 -0.66
C GLU A 417 -9.09 -8.04 -1.81
N ALA A 418 -8.73 -8.59 -2.96
CA ALA A 418 -8.69 -7.83 -4.20
C ALA A 418 -10.14 -7.55 -4.65
N LYS A 419 -10.45 -6.29 -4.96
CA LYS A 419 -11.82 -5.89 -5.29
C LYS A 419 -11.84 -4.78 -6.33
N LEU A 420 -12.52 -5.00 -7.45
CA LEU A 420 -12.56 -4.04 -8.54
C LEU A 420 -13.25 -2.71 -8.14
N ASP A 421 -14.42 -2.80 -7.50
CA ASP A 421 -15.20 -1.64 -7.07
C ASP A 421 -15.19 -1.53 -5.54
N LEU A 422 -14.35 -0.63 -5.00
CA LEU A 422 -14.20 -0.44 -3.55
C LEU A 422 -14.94 0.83 -3.08
N TYR A 423 -16.26 0.79 -3.14
CA TYR A 423 -17.08 1.91 -2.68
C TYR A 423 -17.21 1.99 -1.15
N GLU A 424 -17.02 0.87 -0.44
CA GLU A 424 -17.14 0.82 1.03
C GLU A 424 -16.06 1.65 1.71
N PHE A 425 -14.93 1.86 1.04
CA PHE A 425 -13.87 2.75 1.49
C PHE A 425 -14.44 4.17 1.69
N MET A 426 -15.09 4.72 0.67
CA MET A 426 -15.67 6.06 0.73
C MET A 426 -16.88 6.13 1.68
N GLN A 427 -17.62 5.03 1.86
CA GLN A 427 -18.65 4.96 2.91
C GLN A 427 -18.05 5.09 4.31
N LEU A 428 -16.95 4.39 4.61
CA LEU A 428 -16.31 4.48 5.92
C LEU A 428 -15.66 5.84 6.14
N VAL A 429 -15.02 6.42 5.11
CA VAL A 429 -14.52 7.80 5.18
C VAL A 429 -15.67 8.77 5.53
N GLY A 430 -16.82 8.63 4.88
CA GLY A 430 -18.00 9.45 5.16
C GLY A 430 -18.48 9.31 6.60
N LYS A 431 -18.57 8.07 7.10
CA LYS A 431 -18.93 7.77 8.49
C LYS A 431 -17.94 8.37 9.48
N SER A 432 -16.64 8.22 9.24
CA SER A 432 -15.57 8.78 10.06
C SER A 432 -15.59 10.32 10.08
N LEU A 433 -15.92 10.97 8.96
CA LEU A 433 -16.10 12.43 8.94
C LEU A 433 -17.34 12.87 9.74
N GLY A 434 -18.40 12.05 9.73
CA GLY A 434 -19.64 12.28 10.49
C GLY A 434 -19.43 12.34 12.01
N THR A 435 -18.42 11.66 12.56
CA THR A 435 -18.13 11.70 14.01
C THR A 435 -17.58 13.06 14.48
N TYR A 436 -17.10 13.90 13.55
CA TYR A 436 -16.59 15.25 13.84
C TYR A 436 -17.65 16.36 13.69
N LYS A 437 -18.93 16.01 13.52
CA LYS A 437 -20.02 16.97 13.26
C LYS A 437 -20.18 18.05 14.33
N ASP A 438 -19.88 17.72 15.57
CA ASP A 438 -20.04 18.60 16.73
C ASP A 438 -18.76 19.38 17.07
N GLN A 439 -17.67 19.20 16.31
CA GLN A 439 -16.39 19.86 16.55
C GLN A 439 -16.40 21.29 15.96
N PRO A 440 -16.19 22.35 16.77
CA PRO A 440 -16.38 23.74 16.36
C PRO A 440 -15.42 24.25 15.27
N ARG A 441 -14.36 23.48 14.95
CA ARG A 441 -13.35 23.81 13.92
C ARG A 441 -13.40 22.94 12.67
N PHE A 442 -14.24 21.91 12.63
CA PHE A 442 -14.36 21.06 11.45
C PHE A 442 -15.36 21.69 10.47
N CYS A 443 -15.13 21.54 9.16
CA CYS A 443 -15.95 22.18 8.13
C CYS A 443 -17.43 21.80 8.27
N LYS A 444 -18.22 22.61 8.98
CA LYS A 444 -19.65 22.39 9.22
C LYS A 444 -20.43 22.12 7.93
N HIS A 445 -19.97 22.67 6.80
CA HIS A 445 -20.59 22.50 5.48
C HIS A 445 -20.40 21.11 4.83
N LEU A 446 -19.31 20.39 5.17
CA LEU A 446 -19.08 19.02 4.70
C LEU A 446 -19.84 18.02 5.58
N VAL A 447 -19.93 18.29 6.88
CA VAL A 447 -20.54 17.37 7.85
C VAL A 447 -22.05 17.54 7.98
N SER A 448 -22.61 18.71 7.70
CA SER A 448 -24.07 18.94 7.69
C SER A 448 -24.82 18.22 6.57
N LYS A 449 -24.10 17.53 5.67
CA LYS A 449 -24.65 16.69 4.60
C LYS A 449 -24.53 15.19 4.90
N VAL A 450 -23.99 14.82 6.06
CA VAL A 450 -24.05 13.44 6.56
C VAL A 450 -25.46 13.24 7.13
N PRO A 451 -26.24 12.24 6.67
CA PRO A 451 -27.59 11.97 7.19
C PRO A 451 -27.63 11.68 8.70
#